data_AF-A0AAV5R2J0-F1
#
_entry.id   AF-A0AAV5R2J0-F1
#
_cell.length_a   1.000
_cell.length_b   1.000
_cell.length_c   1.000
_cell.angle_alpha   90.00
_cell.angle_beta   90.00
_cell.angle_gamma   90.00
#
_symmetry.space_group_name_H-M   'P 1'
#
loop_
_entity.id
_entity.type
_entity.pdbx_description
1 polymer ?
#
loop_
_entity_poly.entity_id
_entity_poly.type
_entity_poly.pdbx_seq_one_letter_code
_entity_poly.pdbx_strand_id
1 'polypeptide(L)'
;MSGRTLYKKLITSIEESSKSAHLAHNKDLLKKQDALVHYRRMQYMQAGKTLTTEDDSKLVEEVKKQFANEIPKVDISMVAHLDKDSLHPVEVEHINNLSLFLDSQREYVALLERYNPGISMKQTDKVKKTARRVGLEVPK
;
A
#
# COMPACT_ATOMS: atom_id res chain seq x y z
N MET A 1 -26.49 -7.00 -19.21
CA MET A 1 -25.60 -6.01 -18.55
C MET A 1 -25.32 -4.92 -19.56
N SER A 2 -25.60 -3.65 -19.24
CA SER A 2 -25.29 -2.52 -20.14
C SER A 2 -23.78 -2.32 -20.23
N GLY A 3 -23.25 -1.90 -21.39
CA GLY A 3 -21.81 -1.72 -21.57
C GLY A 3 -21.21 -0.75 -20.55
N ARG A 4 -21.94 0.32 -20.22
CA ARG A 4 -21.57 1.28 -19.17
C ARG A 4 -21.46 0.65 -17.78
N THR A 5 -22.30 -0.34 -17.46
CA THR A 5 -22.21 -1.01 -16.14
C THR A 5 -20.94 -1.85 -16.01
N LEU A 6 -20.53 -2.49 -17.10
CA LEU A 6 -19.28 -3.25 -17.16
C LEU A 6 -18.06 -2.32 -17.09
N TYR A 7 -18.10 -1.22 -17.83
CA TYR A 7 -17.06 -0.19 -17.79
C TYR A 7 -16.87 0.39 -16.38
N LYS A 8 -17.96 0.75 -15.70
CA LYS A 8 -17.90 1.21 -14.29
C LYS A 8 -17.27 0.17 -13.37
N LYS A 9 -17.65 -1.11 -13.52
CA LYS A 9 -17.08 -2.20 -12.73
C LYS A 9 -15.57 -2.30 -12.94
N LEU A 10 -15.11 -2.20 -14.19
CA LEU A 10 -13.67 -2.21 -14.51
C LEU A 10 -12.93 -1.05 -13.84
N ILE A 11 -13.46 0.17 -13.92
CA ILE A 11 -12.85 1.34 -13.25
C ILE A 11 -12.73 1.08 -11.75
N THR A 12 -13.80 0.63 -11.10
CA THR A 12 -13.78 0.35 -9.66
C THR A 12 -12.71 -0.70 -9.32
N SER A 13 -12.61 -1.80 -10.07
CA SER A 13 -11.56 -2.81 -9.86
C SER A 13 -10.14 -2.25 -10.05
N ILE A 14 -9.93 -1.33 -11.00
CA ILE A 14 -8.62 -0.68 -11.21
C ILE A 14 -8.30 0.26 -10.04
N GLU A 15 -9.24 1.09 -9.61
CA GLU A 15 -9.08 2.00 -8.48
C GLU A 15 -8.74 1.24 -7.18
N GLU A 16 -9.46 0.15 -6.91
CA GLU A 16 -9.17 -0.71 -5.76
C GLU A 16 -7.77 -1.34 -5.82
N SER A 17 -7.35 -1.79 -7.00
CA SER A 17 -6.01 -2.35 -7.21
C SER A 17 -4.92 -1.29 -7.00
N SER A 18 -5.08 -0.10 -7.59
CA SER A 18 -4.18 1.04 -7.43
C SER A 18 -4.05 1.47 -5.96
N LYS A 19 -5.18 1.60 -5.27
CA LYS A 19 -5.22 1.91 -3.83
C LYS A 19 -4.47 0.87 -3.02
N SER A 20 -4.72 -0.42 -3.28
CA SER A 20 -4.08 -1.53 -2.56
C SER A 20 -2.56 -1.52 -2.77
N ALA A 21 -2.10 -1.32 -4.01
CA ALA A 21 -0.68 -1.21 -4.34
C ALA A 21 -0.03 0.00 -3.65
N HIS A 22 -0.68 1.16 -3.70
CA HIS A 22 -0.18 2.38 -3.04
C HIS A 22 -0.04 2.19 -1.53
N LEU A 23 -1.03 1.60 -0.86
CA LEU A 23 -0.95 1.28 0.57
C LEU A 23 0.21 0.32 0.87
N ALA A 24 0.41 -0.71 0.05
CA ALA A 24 1.52 -1.65 0.22
C ALA A 24 2.89 -0.96 0.10
N HIS A 25 3.08 -0.11 -0.91
CA HIS A 25 4.32 0.66 -1.11
C HIS A 25 4.57 1.68 0.00
N ASN A 26 3.52 2.31 0.52
CA ASN A 26 3.64 3.32 1.58
C ASN A 26 3.95 2.74 2.98
N LYS A 27 3.86 1.42 3.19
CA LYS A 27 4.18 0.80 4.50
C LYS A 27 5.58 1.20 5.00
N ASP A 28 6.57 1.28 4.12
CA ASP A 28 7.93 1.68 4.50
C ASP A 28 8.08 3.18 4.73
N LEU A 29 7.25 3.99 4.07
CA LEU A 29 7.20 5.43 4.29
C LEU A 29 6.60 5.76 5.66
N LEU A 30 5.56 5.02 6.09
CA LEU A 30 4.99 5.10 7.44
C LEU A 30 6.03 4.76 8.52
N LYS A 31 6.85 3.72 8.32
CA LYS A 31 7.94 3.40 9.26
C LYS A 31 8.96 4.54 9.38
N LYS A 32 9.29 5.21 8.27
CA LYS A 32 10.19 6.37 8.27
C LYS A 32 9.55 7.57 8.97
N GLN A 33 8.26 7.77 8.76
CA GLN A 33 7.46 8.80 9.44
C GLN A 33 7.51 8.61 10.96
N ASP A 34 7.20 7.40 11.45
CA ASP A 34 7.23 7.06 12.87
C ASP A 34 8.64 7.24 13.44
N ALA A 35 9.66 6.75 12.74
CA ALA A 35 11.05 6.92 13.16
C ALA A 35 11.46 8.40 13.26
N LEU A 36 10.99 9.25 12.35
CA LEU A 36 11.28 10.69 12.41
C LEU A 36 10.56 11.36 13.57
N VAL A 37 9.30 11.00 13.85
CA VAL A 37 8.58 11.49 15.04
C VAL A 37 9.34 11.12 16.31
N HIS A 38 9.75 9.85 16.44
CA HIS A 38 10.54 9.38 17.58
C HIS A 38 11.87 10.13 17.72
N TYR A 39 12.58 10.32 16.62
CA TYR A 39 13.84 11.06 16.62
C TYR A 39 13.66 12.50 17.08
N ARG A 40 12.66 13.21 16.56
CA ARG A 40 12.38 14.59 16.99
C ARG A 40 12.02 14.63 18.48
N ARG A 41 11.16 13.73 18.98
CA ARG A 41 10.84 13.62 20.42
C ARG A 41 12.10 13.48 21.28
N MET A 42 13.04 12.62 20.89
CA MET A 42 14.31 12.45 21.59
C MET A 42 15.14 13.73 21.61
N GLN A 43 15.17 14.49 20.50
CA GLN A 43 15.87 15.78 20.44
C GLN A 43 15.27 16.80 21.42
N TYR A 44 13.93 16.86 21.56
CA TYR A 44 13.27 17.74 22.53
C TYR A 44 13.62 17.38 23.97
N MET A 45 13.66 16.09 24.28
CA MET A 45 14.07 15.61 25.61
C MET A 45 15.55 15.93 25.91
N GLN A 46 16.44 15.76 24.94
CA GLN A 46 17.86 16.12 25.08
C GLN A 46 18.06 17.63 25.27
N ALA A 47 17.21 18.47 24.69
CA ALA A 47 17.22 19.91 24.87
C ALA A 47 16.63 20.36 26.23
N GLY A 48 16.24 19.43 27.11
CA GLY A 48 15.71 19.73 28.44
C GLY A 48 14.31 20.36 28.45
N LYS A 49 13.58 20.32 27.32
CA LYS A 49 12.21 20.85 27.21
C LYS A 49 11.20 19.77 27.59
N THR A 50 10.20 20.11 28.40
CA THR A 50 9.06 19.22 28.66
C THR A 50 8.13 19.26 27.47
N LEU A 51 7.91 18.10 26.84
CA LEU A 51 6.99 17.98 25.72
C LEU A 51 5.56 18.11 26.25
N THR A 52 4.91 19.25 26.01
CA THR A 52 3.47 19.38 26.29
C THR A 52 2.67 18.58 25.26
N THR A 53 1.46 18.14 25.63
CA THR A 53 0.58 17.36 24.75
C THR A 53 0.26 18.09 23.45
N GLU A 54 0.23 19.42 23.48
CA GLU A 54 -0.01 20.29 22.32
C GLU A 54 1.20 20.40 21.39
N ASP A 55 2.41 20.34 21.93
CA ASP A 55 3.63 20.40 21.11
C ASP A 55 3.91 19.05 20.42
N ASP A 56 3.57 17.93 21.09
CA ASP A 56 3.67 16.61 20.47
C ASP A 56 2.69 16.45 19.31
N SER A 57 1.45 16.93 19.46
CA SER A 57 0.45 16.86 18.39
C SER A 57 0.87 17.68 17.17
N LYS A 58 1.40 18.90 17.37
CA LYS A 58 1.95 19.74 16.30
C LYS A 58 3.12 19.06 15.58
N LEU A 59 4.04 18.46 16.33
CA LEU A 59 5.20 17.74 15.77
C LEU A 59 4.75 16.56 14.91
N VAL A 60 3.78 15.79 15.38
CA VAL A 60 3.19 14.69 14.61
C VAL A 60 2.52 15.22 13.34
N GLU A 61 1.79 16.33 13.41
CA GLU A 61 1.17 16.96 12.25
C GLU A 61 2.18 17.48 11.22
N GLU A 62 3.27 18.11 11.66
CA GLU A 62 4.36 18.55 10.79
C GLU A 62 4.99 17.39 10.03
N VAL A 63 5.32 16.31 10.76
CA VAL A 63 5.90 15.11 10.16
C VAL A 63 4.87 14.45 9.23
N LYS A 64 3.59 14.44 9.58
CA LYS A 64 2.52 13.98 8.68
C LYS A 64 2.44 14.78 7.38
N LYS A 65 2.53 16.11 7.45
CA LYS A 65 2.53 16.98 6.27
C LYS A 65 3.76 16.72 5.39
N GLN A 66 4.93 16.49 5.98
CA GLN A 66 6.16 16.18 5.24
C GLN A 66 6.06 14.85 4.46
N PHE A 67 5.34 13.87 5.00
CA PHE A 67 5.18 12.54 4.41
C PHE A 67 3.81 12.35 3.72
N ALA A 68 3.04 13.42 3.52
CA ALA A 68 1.75 13.35 2.88
C ALA A 68 1.92 12.88 1.42
N ASN A 69 1.62 11.60 1.18
CA ASN A 69 1.57 11.01 -0.15
C ASN A 69 0.11 10.71 -0.48
N GLU A 70 -0.42 11.38 -1.49
CA GLU A 70 -1.80 11.16 -1.92
C GLU A 70 -1.89 9.90 -2.79
N ILE A 71 -3.05 9.23 -2.73
CA ILE A 71 -3.32 8.11 -3.62
C ILE A 71 -3.33 8.65 -5.05
N PRO A 72 -2.48 8.14 -5.95
CA PRO A 72 -2.43 8.63 -7.32
C PRO A 72 -3.78 8.38 -7.99
N LYS A 73 -4.30 9.40 -8.69
CA LYS A 73 -5.49 9.23 -9.51
C LYS A 73 -5.17 8.27 -10.64
N VAL A 74 -6.04 7.28 -10.83
CA VAL A 74 -5.91 6.33 -11.93
C VAL A 74 -6.09 7.09 -13.24
N ASP A 75 -5.13 6.92 -14.16
CA ASP A 75 -5.32 7.40 -15.53
C ASP A 75 -6.24 6.44 -16.28
N ILE A 76 -7.41 6.94 -16.69
CA ILE A 76 -8.46 6.18 -17.37
C ILE A 76 -8.42 6.48 -18.89
N SER A 77 -7.48 7.31 -19.36
CA SER A 77 -7.36 7.72 -20.76
C SER A 77 -7.42 6.54 -21.75
N MET A 78 -6.72 5.44 -21.43
CA MET A 78 -6.67 4.24 -22.26
C MET A 78 -7.99 3.48 -22.33
N VAL A 79 -8.85 3.57 -21.31
CA VAL A 79 -10.10 2.78 -21.22
C VAL A 79 -11.32 3.64 -21.54
N ALA A 80 -11.16 4.96 -21.63
CA ALA A 80 -12.26 5.92 -21.85
C ALA A 80 -13.12 5.62 -23.10
N HIS A 81 -12.54 5.01 -24.14
CA HIS A 81 -13.25 4.63 -25.36
C HIS A 81 -14.29 3.52 -25.17
N LEU A 82 -14.27 2.84 -24.01
CA LEU A 82 -15.21 1.77 -23.62
C LEU A 82 -16.45 2.31 -22.89
N ASP A 83 -16.56 3.63 -22.65
CA ASP A 83 -17.75 4.26 -22.05
C ASP A 83 -18.90 4.40 -23.07
N LYS A 84 -19.40 3.26 -23.54
CA LYS A 84 -20.47 3.17 -24.54
C LYS A 84 -21.57 2.24 -24.05
N ASP A 85 -22.81 2.52 -24.47
CA ASP A 85 -23.97 1.69 -24.11
C ASP A 85 -23.93 0.32 -24.81
N SER A 86 -23.56 0.30 -26.09
CA SER A 86 -23.36 -0.91 -26.89
C SER A 86 -21.87 -1.15 -27.13
N LEU A 87 -21.33 -2.18 -26.46
CA LEU A 87 -19.98 -2.69 -26.66
C LEU A 87 -20.02 -3.87 -27.64
N HIS A 88 -18.93 -4.05 -28.37
CA HIS A 88 -18.73 -5.26 -29.17
C HIS A 88 -18.62 -6.49 -28.25
N PRO A 89 -19.09 -7.69 -28.64
CA PRO A 89 -19.00 -8.89 -27.80
C PRO A 89 -17.60 -9.20 -27.27
N VAL A 90 -16.57 -8.94 -28.08
CA VAL A 90 -15.16 -9.11 -27.70
C VAL A 90 -14.73 -8.11 -26.61
N GLU A 91 -15.19 -6.86 -26.68
CA GLU A 91 -14.88 -5.84 -25.66
C GLU A 91 -15.54 -6.20 -24.32
N VAL A 92 -16.77 -6.73 -24.36
CA VAL A 92 -17.47 -7.24 -23.18
C VAL A 92 -16.67 -8.36 -22.52
N GLU A 93 -16.15 -9.31 -23.29
CA GLU A 93 -15.33 -10.40 -22.78
C GLU A 93 -14.02 -9.88 -22.17
N HIS A 94 -13.31 -8.99 -22.87
CA HIS A 94 -12.07 -8.40 -22.38
C HIS A 94 -12.26 -7.64 -21.07
N ILE A 95 -13.33 -6.84 -20.95
CA ILE A 95 -13.64 -6.13 -19.71
C ILE A 95 -13.86 -7.12 -18.56
N ASN A 96 -14.63 -8.18 -18.79
CA ASN A 96 -14.87 -9.19 -17.76
C ASN A 96 -13.58 -9.90 -17.35
N ASN A 97 -12.75 -10.28 -18.31
CA ASN A 97 -11.47 -10.96 -18.05
C ASN A 97 -10.51 -10.05 -17.26
N LEU A 98 -10.44 -8.76 -17.61
CA LEU A 98 -9.61 -7.78 -16.90
C LEU A 98 -10.12 -7.54 -15.47
N SER A 99 -11.43 -7.34 -15.29
CA SER A 99 -12.02 -7.20 -13.96
C SER A 99 -11.73 -8.44 -13.10
N LEU A 100 -11.94 -9.63 -13.64
CA LEU A 100 -11.67 -10.89 -12.94
C LEU A 100 -10.19 -11.05 -12.58
N PHE A 101 -9.29 -10.71 -13.50
CA PHE A 101 -7.85 -10.74 -13.26
C PHE A 101 -7.45 -9.79 -12.13
N LEU A 102 -7.94 -8.56 -12.13
CA LEU A 102 -7.62 -7.59 -11.08
C LEU A 102 -8.14 -8.04 -9.71
N ASP A 103 -9.36 -8.56 -9.67
CA ASP A 103 -9.96 -9.05 -8.43
C ASP A 103 -9.19 -10.29 -7.89
N SER A 104 -8.88 -11.25 -8.76
CA SER A 104 -8.11 -12.45 -8.41
C SER A 104 -6.66 -12.13 -8.02
N GLN A 105 -6.03 -11.12 -8.61
CA GLN A 105 -4.69 -10.67 -8.22
C GLN A 105 -4.69 -10.13 -6.78
N ARG A 106 -5.73 -9.39 -6.36
CA ARG A 106 -5.85 -8.91 -4.97
C ARG A 106 -6.00 -10.07 -4.00
N GLU A 107 -6.87 -11.03 -4.33
CA GLU A 107 -7.06 -12.24 -3.51
C GLU A 107 -5.78 -13.06 -3.42
N TYR A 108 -5.09 -13.27 -4.55
CA TYR A 108 -3.83 -14.00 -4.60
C TYR A 108 -2.77 -13.38 -3.68
N VAL A 109 -2.59 -12.05 -3.71
CA VAL A 109 -1.65 -11.37 -2.81
C VAL A 109 -2.04 -11.58 -1.35
N ALA A 110 -3.32 -11.46 -1.00
CA ALA A 110 -3.79 -11.68 0.37
C ALA A 110 -3.54 -13.11 0.86
N LEU A 111 -3.79 -14.11 0.01
CA LEU A 111 -3.52 -15.52 0.31
C LEU A 111 -2.02 -15.78 0.45
N LEU A 112 -1.21 -15.19 -0.42
CA LEU A 112 0.25 -15.33 -0.38
C LEU A 112 0.84 -14.73 0.90
N GLU A 113 0.37 -13.56 1.35
CA GLU A 113 0.77 -12.99 2.65
C GLU A 113 0.32 -13.87 3.82
N ARG A 114 -0.88 -14.48 3.76
CA ARG A 114 -1.43 -15.32 4.84
C ARG A 114 -0.70 -16.64 4.99
N TYR A 115 -0.43 -17.34 3.90
CA TYR A 115 0.17 -18.68 3.93
C TYR A 115 1.69 -18.66 3.82
N ASN A 116 2.28 -17.57 3.31
CA ASN A 116 3.72 -17.38 3.25
C ASN A 116 4.16 -16.01 3.81
N PRO A 117 3.97 -15.76 5.12
CA PRO A 117 4.36 -14.51 5.74
C PRO A 117 5.88 -14.25 5.68
N GLY A 118 6.67 -15.28 5.37
CA GLY A 118 8.11 -15.18 5.19
C GLY A 118 8.53 -14.59 3.84
N ILE A 119 7.63 -14.50 2.85
CA ILE A 119 8.02 -14.11 1.49
C ILE A 119 8.47 -12.66 1.38
N SER A 120 7.80 -11.75 2.11
CA SER A 120 8.09 -10.32 2.18
C SER A 120 9.15 -9.96 3.23
N MET A 121 9.65 -10.93 4.01
CA MET A 121 10.72 -10.68 4.99
C MET A 121 12.04 -10.33 4.29
N LYS A 122 12.73 -9.30 4.80
CA LYS A 122 14.07 -8.96 4.34
C LYS A 122 15.02 -10.13 4.57
N GLN A 123 16.02 -10.24 3.69
CA GLN A 123 16.98 -11.35 3.76
C GLN A 123 17.70 -11.41 5.11
N THR A 124 18.02 -10.27 5.69
CA THR A 124 18.61 -10.16 7.04
C THR A 124 17.73 -10.79 8.12
N ASP A 125 16.42 -10.59 8.03
CA ASP A 125 15.46 -11.09 9.03
C ASP A 125 15.24 -12.59 8.86
N LYS A 126 15.28 -13.08 7.61
CA LYS A 126 15.29 -14.52 7.30
C LYS A 126 16.52 -15.19 7.90
N VAL A 127 17.72 -14.63 7.67
CA VAL A 127 18.98 -15.16 8.24
C VAL A 127 18.92 -15.18 9.76
N LYS A 128 18.44 -14.12 10.41
CA LYS A 128 18.25 -14.06 11.88
C LYS A 128 17.26 -15.11 12.39
N LYS A 129 16.11 -15.31 11.73
CA LYS A 129 15.14 -16.35 12.12
C LYS A 129 15.73 -17.75 11.99
N THR A 130 16.41 -18.03 10.88
CA THR A 130 17.03 -19.34 10.63
C THR A 130 18.16 -19.62 11.61
N ALA A 131 19.00 -18.62 11.91
CA ALA A 131 20.05 -18.72 12.92
C ALA A 131 19.47 -19.01 14.32
N ARG A 132 18.42 -18.28 14.73
CA ARG A 132 17.72 -18.56 16.01
C ARG A 132 17.12 -19.97 16.07
N ARG A 133 16.67 -20.52 14.94
CA ARG A 133 16.15 -21.90 14.87
C ARG A 133 17.22 -22.94 15.23
N VAL A 134 18.49 -22.64 14.97
CA VAL A 134 19.63 -23.52 15.28
C VAL A 134 20.43 -23.07 16.50
N GLY A 135 19.89 -22.13 17.30
CA GLY A 135 20.56 -21.61 18.51
C GLY A 135 21.74 -20.68 18.24
N LEU A 136 21.89 -20.16 17.02
CA LEU A 136 22.95 -19.22 16.65
C LEU A 136 22.45 -17.77 16.74
N GLU A 137 23.24 -16.88 17.32
CA GLU A 137 22.98 -15.43 17.29
C GLU A 137 23.75 -14.76 16.14
N VAL A 138 23.03 -14.01 15.30
CA VAL A 138 23.64 -13.23 14.21
C VAL A 138 24.01 -11.85 14.76
N PRO A 139 25.26 -11.38 14.56
CA PRO A 139 25.67 -10.03 14.90
C PRO A 139 24.80 -8.97 14.20
N LYS A 140 24.72 -7.77 14.79
CA LYS A 140 23.94 -6.65 14.24
C LYS A 140 24.59 -6.01 13.03
#